data_AF-A0A849HW05-F1
#
_entry.id   AF-A0A849HW05-F1
#
_cell.length_a   1.000
_cell.length_b   1.000
_cell.length_c   1.000
_cell.angle_alpha   90.00
_cell.angle_beta   90.00
_cell.angle_gamma   90.00
#
_symmetry.space_group_name_H-M   'P 1'
#
loop_
_entity.id
_entity.type
_entity.pdbx_description
1 polymer ?
#
loop_
_entity_poly.entity_id
_entity_poly.type
_entity_poly.pdbx_seq_one_letter_code
_entity_poly.pdbx_strand_id
1 'polypeptide(L)' 'MLKRLKAVRKALAYLETNPRHPSLNTHKYSSLTGQNGEEVFEAYAENNTPAAYRIFWCYDPSKKQITILAITEHP' A
#
# COMPACT_ATOMS: atom_id res chain seq x y z
N MET A 1 19.11 -2.89 -2.83
CA MET A 1 18.06 -3.59 -3.60
C MET A 1 17.34 -4.68 -2.79
N LEU A 2 18.03 -5.65 -2.16
CA LEU A 2 17.40 -6.74 -1.40
C LEU A 2 16.57 -6.31 -0.18
N LYS A 3 17.01 -5.29 0.57
CA LYS A 3 16.29 -4.76 1.74
C LYS A 3 14.89 -4.27 1.38
N ARG A 4 14.80 -3.43 0.34
CA ARG A 4 13.54 -2.84 -0.15
C ARG A 4 12.57 -3.90 -0.66
N LEU A 5 13.05 -4.85 -1.47
CA LEU A 5 12.24 -5.97 -1.93
C LEU A 5 11.66 -6.79 -0.75
N LYS A 6 12.47 -7.05 0.29
CA LYS A 6 12.03 -7.74 1.50
C LYS A 6 10.97 -6.94 2.26
N ALA A 7 11.14 -5.62 2.35
CA ALA A 7 10.21 -4.72 3.02
C ALA A 7 8.85 -4.66 2.29
N VAL A 8 8.87 -4.49 0.97
CA VAL A 8 7.67 -4.53 0.12
C VAL A 8 6.95 -5.87 0.24
N ARG A 9 7.65 -7.00 0.12
CA ARG A 9 7.04 -8.33 0.27
C ARG A 9 6.38 -8.52 1.64
N LYS A 10 7.03 -8.04 2.71
CA LYS A 10 6.47 -8.09 4.06
C LYS A 10 5.20 -7.25 4.18
N ALA A 11 5.19 -6.04 3.62
CA ALA A 11 4.00 -5.19 3.60
C ALA A 11 2.86 -5.80 2.78
N LEU A 12 3.14 -6.42 1.63
CA LEU A 12 2.14 -7.15 0.84
C LEU A 12 1.54 -8.33 1.61
N ALA A 13 2.36 -9.12 2.31
CA ALA A 13 1.88 -10.21 3.17
C ALA A 13 0.96 -9.70 4.31
N TYR A 14 1.28 -8.54 4.89
CA TYR A 14 0.37 -7.89 5.84
C TYR A 14 -0.91 -7.41 5.17
N LEU A 15 -0.86 -6.78 3.99
CA LEU A 15 -2.07 -6.35 3.28
C LEU A 15 -3.02 -7.51 2.98
N GLU A 16 -2.48 -8.66 2.56
CA GLU A 16 -3.25 -9.87 2.26
C GLU A 16 -4.00 -10.40 3.49
N THR A 17 -3.39 -10.33 4.68
CA THR A 17 -3.92 -10.96 5.90
C THR A 17 -4.63 -9.99 6.85
N ASN A 18 -4.16 -8.76 6.94
CA ASN A 18 -4.68 -7.70 7.79
C ASN A 18 -4.29 -6.32 7.23
N PRO A 19 -5.13 -5.70 6.38
CA PRO A 19 -4.84 -4.38 5.83
C PRO A 19 -4.80 -3.25 6.87
N ARG A 20 -5.19 -3.51 8.13
CA ARG A 20 -5.07 -2.58 9.27
C ARG A 20 -3.86 -2.89 10.17
N HIS A 21 -2.93 -3.73 9.73
CA HIS A 21 -1.76 -4.08 10.52
C HIS A 21 -0.95 -2.79 10.87
N PRO A 22 -0.59 -2.55 12.14
CA PRO A 22 0.00 -1.27 12.57
C PRO A 22 1.26 -0.86 11.80
N SER A 23 2.07 -1.82 11.36
CA SER A 23 3.29 -1.53 10.61
C SER A 23 3.05 -0.96 9.20
N LEU A 24 1.84 -1.13 8.66
CA LEU A 24 1.47 -0.59 7.35
C LEU A 24 1.20 0.92 7.41
N ASN A 25 0.89 1.46 8.59
CA ASN A 25 0.53 2.87 8.79
C ASN A 25 -0.42 3.41 7.70
N THR A 26 -1.45 2.62 7.41
CA THR A 26 -2.34 2.88 6.28
C THR A 26 -3.21 4.10 6.52
N HIS A 27 -3.31 4.96 5.51
CA HIS A 27 -4.24 6.09 5.51
C HIS A 27 -4.82 6.34 4.12
N LYS A 28 -5.97 7.00 4.08
CA LYS A 28 -6.63 7.36 2.82
C LYS A 28 -5.79 8.39 2.06
N TYR A 29 -5.56 8.13 0.78
CA TYR A 29 -4.88 9.03 -0.13
C TYR A 29 -5.92 9.85 -0.89
N SER A 30 -6.21 11.06 -0.41
CA SER A 30 -7.34 11.87 -0.85
C SER A 30 -7.22 12.42 -2.27
N SER A 31 -6.00 12.52 -2.82
CA SER A 31 -5.74 13.09 -4.15
C SER A 31 -5.95 12.10 -5.30
N LEU A 32 -6.25 10.83 -5.01
CA LEU A 32 -6.47 9.80 -6.03
C LEU A 32 -7.73 8.99 -5.70
N THR A 33 -8.48 8.65 -6.75
CA THR A 33 -9.58 7.69 -6.68
C THR A 33 -9.28 6.50 -7.58
N GLY A 34 -9.78 5.33 -7.22
CA GLY A 34 -9.75 4.15 -8.07
C GLY A 34 -10.51 4.37 -9.38
N GLN A 35 -10.30 3.47 -10.33
CA GLN A 35 -10.90 3.58 -11.67
C GLN A 35 -12.44 3.62 -11.64
N ASN A 36 -13.08 3.07 -10.62
CA ASN A 36 -14.53 3.10 -10.45
C ASN A 36 -14.97 3.95 -9.24
N GLY A 37 -14.10 4.88 -8.79
CA GLY A 37 -14.38 5.77 -7.66
C GLY A 37 -14.06 5.17 -6.29
N GLU A 38 -13.34 4.04 -6.22
CA GLU A 38 -12.92 3.46 -4.96
C GLU A 38 -11.98 4.38 -4.19
N GLU A 39 -12.04 4.32 -2.86
CA GLU A 39 -11.04 4.99 -2.03
C GLU A 39 -9.66 4.35 -2.24
N VAL A 40 -8.66 5.20 -2.45
CA VAL A 40 -7.25 4.78 -2.50
C VAL A 40 -6.62 4.98 -1.13
N PHE A 41 -5.76 4.04 -0.77
CA PHE A 41 -4.99 4.05 0.47
C PHE A 41 -3.51 3.99 0.16
N GLU A 42 -2.73 4.68 0.98
CA GLU A 42 -1.27 4.57 1.00
C GLU A 42 -0.88 3.68 2.19
N ALA A 43 -0.01 2.70 1.95
CA ALA A 43 0.61 1.87 2.98
C ALA A 43 2.14 1.97 2.92
N TYR A 44 2.78 1.90 4.08
CA TYR A 44 4.23 2.02 4.22
C TYR A 44 4.87 0.66 3.96
N ALA A 45 5.72 0.59 2.94
CA ALA A 45 6.63 -0.54 2.78
C ALA A 45 7.93 -0.31 3.57
N GLU A 46 8.41 0.94 3.59
CA GLU A 46 9.58 1.37 4.35
C GLU A 46 9.22 2.64 5.16
N ASN A 47 9.95 2.90 6.25
CA ASN A 47 9.81 4.13 7.02
C ASN A 47 11.19 4.64 7.46
N ASN A 48 11.31 5.94 7.73
CA ASN A 48 12.55 6.59 8.20
C ASN A 48 13.79 6.27 7.33
N THR A 49 13.61 6.24 6.01
CA THR A 49 14.70 6.05 5.03
C THR A 49 14.51 7.04 3.88
N PRO A 50 15.59 7.58 3.29
CA PRO A 50 15.49 8.34 2.06
C PRO A 50 14.78 7.52 0.97
N ALA A 51 13.88 8.18 0.23
CA ALA A 51 13.08 7.56 -0.83
C ALA A 51 12.35 6.28 -0.37
N ALA A 52 11.68 6.37 0.79
CA ALA A 52 10.93 5.25 1.36
C ALA A 52 9.81 4.81 0.42
N TYR A 53 9.69 3.50 0.21
CA TYR A 53 8.64 2.97 -0.65
C TYR A 53 7.26 3.01 0.00
N ARG A 54 6.26 3.28 -0.84
CA ARG A 54 4.83 3.27 -0.53
C ARG A 54 4.12 2.31 -1.48
N ILE A 55 3.05 1.70 -0.97
CA ILE A 55 2.16 0.84 -1.72
C ILE A 55 0.81 1.55 -1.78
N PHE A 56 0.38 1.92 -2.98
CA PHE A 56 -0.94 2.47 -3.24
C PHE A 56 -1.88 1.35 -3.61
N TRP A 57 -3.03 1.27 -2.94
CA TRP A 57 -3.98 0.18 -3.14
C TRP A 57 -5.41 0.62 -2.90
N CYS A 58 -6.36 -0.12 -3.46
CA CYS A 58 -7.79 0.03 -3.18
C CYS A 58 -8.41 -1.33 -2.90
N TYR A 59 -9.57 -1.32 -2.24
CA TYR A 59 -10.37 -2.52 -2.02
C TYR A 59 -11.62 -2.46 -2.89
N ASP A 60 -11.84 -3.50 -3.69
CA ASP A 60 -13.08 -3.70 -4.44
C ASP A 60 -14.00 -4.63 -3.62
N PRO A 61 -15.09 -4.11 -3.03
CA PRO A 61 -16.00 -4.92 -2.21
C PRO A 61 -16.74 -5.99 -3.01
N SER A 62 -16.96 -5.76 -4.31
CA SER A 62 -17.69 -6.70 -5.17
C SER A 62 -16.88 -7.95 -5.46
N LYS A 63 -15.56 -7.78 -5.68
CA LYS A 63 -14.61 -8.87 -5.92
C LYS A 63 -13.97 -9.40 -4.65
N LYS A 64 -14.16 -8.71 -3.52
CA LYS A 64 -13.47 -8.96 -2.24
C LYS A 64 -11.95 -9.01 -2.41
N GLN A 65 -11.43 -8.08 -3.19
CA GLN A 65 -10.03 -8.09 -3.63
C GLN A 65 -9.34 -6.78 -3.30
N ILE A 66 -8.08 -6.88 -2.86
CA ILE A 66 -7.14 -5.76 -2.83
C ILE A 66 -6.44 -5.66 -4.17
N THR A 67 -6.46 -4.46 -4.76
CA THR A 67 -5.74 -4.15 -6.00
C THR A 67 -4.56 -3.23 -5.68
N ILE A 68 -3.36 -3.65 -6.06
CA ILE A 68 -2.17 -2.79 -5.99
C ILE A 68 -2.13 -1.89 -7.22
N LEU A 69 -2.15 -0.58 -7.00
CA LEU A 69 -2.12 0.43 -8.06
C LEU A 69 -0.67 0.80 -8.42
N ALA A 70 0.17 0.98 -7.40
CA ALA A 70 1.57 1.34 -7.58
C ALA A 70 2.42 0.93 -6.38
N ILE A 71 3.69 0.66 -6.64
CA ILE A 71 4.74 0.47 -5.64
C ILE A 71 5.90 1.38 -6.04
N THR A 72 6.06 2.50 -5.36
CA THR A 72 6.99 3.56 -5.76
C THR A 72 7.59 4.27 -4.56
N GLU A 73 8.68 5.00 -4.79
CA GLU A 73 9.23 5.95 -3.82
C GLU A 73 8.17 6.98 -3.46
N HIS A 74 8.09 7.33 -2.18
CA HIS A 74 7.30 8.48 -1.76
C HIS A 74 7.81 9.73 -2.51
N PRO A 75 6.90 10.53 -3.09
CA PRO A 75 7.27 11.76 -3.81
C PRO A 75 8.06 12.76 -2.95
#